data_AF-A0A1A8NVI4-F1
#
_entry.id   AF-A0A1A8NVI4-F1
#
_cell.length_a   1.000
_cell.length_b   1.000
_cell.length_c   1.000
_cell.angle_alpha   90.00
_cell.angle_beta   90.00
_cell.angle_gamma   90.00
#
_symmetry.space_group_name_H-M   'P 1'
#
loop_
_entity.id
_entity.type
_entity.pdbx_description
1 polymer ?
#
loop_
_entity_poly.entity_id
_entity_poly.type
_entity_poly.pdbx_seq_one_letter_code
_entity_poly.pdbx_strand_id
1 'polypeptide(L)'
;TPSFVQDDWCNYVMHQALAEGPMSNRMIPLLQNLPHAEYPQEMRFYYYIDLSKNPDHGFSLVYRTVYRYLENLTHNETKSGCDLSDSVCGGDAHKRVK
;
A
#
# COMPACT_ATOMS: atom_id res chain seq x y z
N THR A 1 10.89 -3.36 -16.40
CA THR A 1 11.48 -3.99 -17.59
C THR A 1 12.47 -3.03 -18.22
N PRO A 2 13.39 -3.49 -19.10
CA PRO A 2 14.33 -2.59 -19.78
C PRO A 2 13.61 -1.49 -20.59
N SER A 3 12.55 -1.85 -21.31
CA SER A 3 11.72 -0.89 -22.06
C SER A 3 11.07 0.19 -21.19
N PHE A 4 10.74 -0.14 -19.95
CA PHE A 4 10.13 0.80 -19.01
C PHE A 4 11.13 1.83 -18.47
N VAL A 5 12.41 1.45 -18.29
CA VAL A 5 13.45 2.36 -17.79
C VAL A 5 13.99 3.27 -18.90
N GLN A 6 13.99 2.78 -20.14
CA GLN A 6 14.44 3.50 -21.33
C GLN A 6 13.43 4.53 -21.85
N ASP A 7 12.14 4.37 -21.54
CA ASP A 7 11.11 5.33 -21.92
C ASP A 7 11.11 6.54 -20.96
N ASP A 8 11.30 7.74 -21.50
CA ASP A 8 11.45 8.97 -20.71
C ASP A 8 10.22 9.25 -19.83
N TRP A 9 9.01 8.94 -20.33
CA TRP A 9 7.78 9.16 -19.57
C TRP A 9 7.65 8.15 -18.43
N CYS A 10 7.87 6.86 -18.71
CA CYS A 10 7.86 5.83 -17.67
C CYS A 10 8.94 6.06 -16.61
N ASN A 11 10.14 6.48 -17.03
CA ASN A 11 11.23 6.83 -16.14
C ASN A 11 10.85 7.99 -15.22
N TYR A 12 10.29 9.07 -15.77
CA TYR A 12 9.79 10.20 -15.00
C TYR A 12 8.71 9.80 -13.98
N VAL A 13 7.69 9.05 -14.42
CA VAL A 13 6.61 8.59 -13.54
C VAL A 13 7.13 7.66 -12.45
N MET A 14 8.12 6.82 -12.76
CA MET A 14 8.77 5.96 -11.78
C MET A 14 9.49 6.78 -10.71
N HIS A 15 10.30 7.77 -11.09
CA HIS A 15 10.99 8.62 -10.11
C HIS A 15 10.00 9.43 -9.27
N GLN A 16 8.90 9.93 -9.87
CA GLN A 16 7.84 10.59 -9.11
C GLN A 16 7.20 9.65 -8.09
N ALA A 17 6.85 8.43 -8.50
CA ALA A 17 6.28 7.43 -7.60
C ALA A 17 7.25 7.02 -6.48
N LEU A 18 8.56 6.94 -6.76
CA LEU A 18 9.60 6.66 -5.77
C LEU A 18 9.80 7.83 -4.79
N ALA A 19 9.52 9.06 -5.19
CA ALA A 19 9.59 10.20 -4.29
C ALA A 19 8.38 10.26 -3.32
N GLU A 20 7.17 9.95 -3.81
CA GLU A 20 5.92 10.03 -3.03
C GLU A 20 5.56 8.74 -2.28
N GLY A 21 6.03 7.61 -2.79
CA GLY A 21 5.70 6.27 -2.33
C GLY A 21 5.89 5.95 -0.84
N PRO A 22 7.03 6.31 -0.19
CA PRO A 22 7.32 5.86 1.18
C PRO A 22 6.34 6.43 2.20
N MET A 23 5.70 7.56 1.90
CA MET A 23 4.69 8.15 2.78
C MET A 23 3.32 7.50 2.66
N SER A 24 3.06 6.76 1.57
CA SER A 24 1.74 6.23 1.27
C SER A 24 1.62 4.72 1.53
N ASN A 25 2.73 3.96 1.54
CA ASN A 25 2.74 2.49 1.55
C ASN A 25 1.87 1.86 0.44
N ARG A 26 1.61 2.59 -0.66
CA ARG A 26 0.73 2.14 -1.76
C ARG A 26 1.49 1.63 -2.97
N MET A 27 2.80 1.86 -3.02
CA MET A 27 3.61 1.48 -4.17
C MET A 27 4.15 0.05 -4.02
N ILE A 28 4.12 -0.72 -5.12
CA ILE A 28 4.71 -2.07 -5.19
C ILE A 28 5.65 -2.12 -6.40
N PRO A 29 6.96 -1.93 -6.20
CA PRO A 29 7.94 -1.99 -7.29
C PRO A 29 8.10 -3.42 -7.80
N LEU A 30 8.01 -3.59 -9.12
CA LEU A 30 8.18 -4.86 -9.82
C LEU A 30 9.34 -4.80 -10.80
N LEU A 31 10.28 -5.73 -10.67
CA LEU A 31 11.40 -5.89 -11.59
C LEU A 31 11.19 -7.12 -12.44
N GLN A 32 11.41 -6.98 -13.75
CA GLN A 32 11.31 -8.08 -14.70
C GLN A 32 12.41 -7.93 -15.74
N ASN A 33 13.29 -8.93 -15.77
CA ASN A 33 14.42 -9.07 -16.70
C ASN A 33 15.24 -7.79 -16.85
N LEU A 34 15.43 -7.06 -15.76
CA LEU A 34 16.23 -5.84 -15.73
C LEU A 34 17.64 -6.20 -15.23
N PRO A 35 18.72 -5.84 -15.94
CA PRO A 35 20.07 -6.04 -15.46
C PRO A 35 20.37 -5.09 -14.30
N HIS A 36 21.20 -5.52 -13.36
CA HIS A 36 21.48 -4.76 -12.12
C HIS A 36 22.06 -3.36 -12.38
N ALA A 37 22.76 -3.16 -13.50
CA ALA A 37 23.33 -1.86 -13.90
C ALA A 37 22.25 -0.82 -14.26
N GLU A 38 21.06 -1.27 -14.65
CA GLU A 38 19.93 -0.40 -15.01
C GLU A 38 18.98 -0.17 -13.82
N TYR A 39 19.34 -0.62 -12.61
CA TYR A 39 18.49 -0.44 -11.44
C TYR A 39 18.53 1.02 -11.00
N PRO A 40 17.37 1.66 -10.79
CA PRO A 40 17.32 2.98 -10.19
C PRO A 40 18.05 2.95 -8.84
N GLN A 41 18.87 3.96 -8.56
CA GLN A 41 19.66 4.00 -7.33
C GLN A 41 18.77 4.05 -6.08
N GLU A 42 17.59 4.64 -6.22
CA GLU A 42 16.55 4.79 -5.20
C GLU A 42 15.98 3.43 -4.77
N MET A 43 16.01 2.40 -5.64
CA MET A 43 15.49 1.06 -5.32
C MET A 43 16.24 0.38 -4.18
N ARG A 44 17.43 0.85 -3.81
CA ARG A 44 18.16 0.36 -2.62
C ARG A 44 17.41 0.61 -1.31
N PHE A 45 16.53 1.61 -1.29
CA PHE A 45 15.77 2.00 -0.11
C PHE A 45 14.36 1.37 -0.08
N TYR A 46 13.93 0.72 -1.17
CA TYR A 46 12.60 0.14 -1.29
C TYR A 46 12.63 -1.38 -1.34
N TYR A 47 11.58 -1.99 -0.80
CA TYR A 47 11.30 -3.39 -1.04
C TYR A 47 10.75 -3.57 -2.45
N TYR A 48 11.34 -4.47 -3.23
CA TYR A 48 10.93 -4.77 -4.59
C TYR A 48 10.72 -6.26 -4.79
N ILE A 49 9.86 -6.62 -5.74
CA ILE A 49 9.61 -8.01 -6.13
C ILE A 49 10.28 -8.26 -7.48
N ASP A 50 11.18 -9.24 -7.52
CA ASP A 50 11.85 -9.68 -8.75
C ASP A 50 11.07 -10.84 -9.38
N LEU A 51 10.40 -10.55 -10.50
CA LEU A 51 9.65 -11.51 -11.31
C LEU A 51 10.55 -12.34 -12.22
N SER A 52 11.82 -11.94 -12.41
CA SER A 52 12.75 -12.59 -13.35
C SER A 52 13.16 -13.99 -12.89
N LYS A 53 13.23 -14.20 -11.57
CA LYS A 53 13.63 -15.48 -10.97
C LYS A 53 12.49 -16.49 -10.92
N ASN A 54 11.30 -16.05 -10.51
CA ASN A 54 10.11 -16.90 -10.35
C ASN A 54 8.84 -16.05 -10.58
N PRO A 55 8.28 -16.05 -11.81
CA PRO A 55 7.13 -15.21 -12.12
C PRO A 55 5.89 -15.61 -11.30
N ASP A 56 5.60 -16.90 -11.16
CA ASP A 56 4.42 -17.38 -10.43
C ASP A 56 4.43 -16.96 -8.95
N HIS A 57 5.58 -17.11 -8.30
CA HIS A 57 5.76 -16.67 -6.91
C HIS A 57 5.71 -15.14 -6.81
N GLY A 58 6.30 -14.41 -7.77
CA GLY A 58 6.25 -12.96 -7.80
C GLY A 58 4.83 -12.41 -7.94
N PHE A 59 4.02 -12.98 -8.83
CA PHE A 59 2.60 -12.60 -8.96
C PHE A 59 1.79 -12.95 -7.71
N SER A 60 2.05 -14.10 -7.08
CA SER A 60 1.43 -14.46 -5.80
C SER A 60 1.78 -13.45 -4.69
N LEU A 61 3.03 -12.99 -4.63
CA LEU A 61 3.46 -11.94 -3.70
C LEU A 61 2.76 -10.61 -3.95
N VAL A 62 2.60 -10.21 -5.22
CA VAL A 62 1.86 -9.00 -5.58
C VAL A 62 0.43 -9.11 -5.11
N TYR A 63 -0.25 -10.21 -5.46
CA TYR A 63 -1.64 -10.45 -5.05
C TYR A 63 -1.80 -10.37 -3.53
N ARG A 64 -0.93 -11.05 -2.79
CA ARG A 64 -0.96 -11.04 -1.32
C ARG A 64 -0.69 -9.65 -0.73
N THR A 65 0.23 -8.89 -1.32
CA THR A 65 0.54 -7.52 -0.89
C THR A 65 -0.65 -6.59 -1.09
N VAL A 66 -1.27 -6.65 -2.28
CA VAL A 66 -2.49 -5.87 -2.59
C VAL A 66 -3.64 -6.28 -1.68
N TYR A 67 -3.88 -7.58 -1.51
CA TYR A 67 -4.95 -8.08 -0.65
C TYR A 67 -4.80 -7.57 0.79
N ARG A 68 -3.60 -7.71 1.38
CA ARG A 68 -3.32 -7.20 2.73
C ARG A 68 -3.47 -5.69 2.83
N TYR A 69 -3.04 -4.96 1.80
CA TYR A 69 -3.21 -3.51 1.77
C TYR A 69 -4.70 -3.12 1.80
N LEU A 70 -5.53 -3.77 0.98
CA LEU A 70 -6.98 -3.53 0.95
C LEU A 70 -7.67 -3.95 2.26
N GLU A 71 -7.29 -5.09 2.83
CA GLU A 71 -7.79 -5.57 4.13
C GLU A 71 -7.43 -4.59 5.27
N ASN A 72 -6.23 -4.02 5.26
CA ASN A 72 -5.85 -3.00 6.23
C ASN A 72 -6.64 -1.71 6.07
N LEU A 73 -7.02 -1.34 4.84
CA LEU A 73 -7.91 -0.21 4.60
C LEU A 73 -9.31 -0.47 5.16
N THR A 74 -9.92 -1.63 4.92
CA THR A 74 -11.26 -1.91 5.45
C THR A 74 -11.27 -2.01 6.98
N HIS A 75 -10.21 -2.54 7.58
CA HIS A 75 -10.05 -2.57 9.04
C HIS A 75 -9.84 -1.19 9.66
N ASN A 76 -9.11 -0.29 9.00
CA ASN A 76 -8.89 1.05 9.54
C ASN A 76 -10.16 1.92 9.45
N GLU A 77 -10.99 1.73 8.41
CA GLU A 77 -12.29 2.40 8.28
C GLU A 77 -13.27 1.94 9.35
N THR A 78 -13.33 0.63 9.63
CA THR A 78 -14.19 0.09 10.69
C THR A 78 -13.74 0.50 12.09
N LYS A 79 -12.43 0.66 12.33
CA LYS A 79 -11.88 1.17 13.59
C LYS A 79 -12.13 2.67 13.81
N SER A 80 -12.14 3.45 12.72
CA SER A 80 -12.52 4.87 12.74
C SER A 80 -14.02 5.09 12.97
N GLY A 81 -14.85 4.13 12.54
CA GLY A 81 -16.31 4.19 12.72
C GLY A 81 -16.82 3.81 14.11
N CYS A 82 -16.08 3.04 14.91
CA CYS A 82 -16.54 2.61 16.24
C CYS A 82 -16.28 3.62 17.36
N ASP A 83 -15.47 4.67 17.14
CA ASP A 83 -15.25 5.74 18.14
C ASP A 83 -16.41 6.74 18.26
N LEU A 84 -17.50 6.58 17.48
CA LEU A 84 -18.68 7.48 17.50
C LEU A 84 -19.96 6.83 18.05
N SER A 85 -19.91 5.60 18.58
CA SER A 85 -21.13 4.91 19.05
C SER A 85 -21.04 4.23 20.42
N ASP A 86 -20.16 4.70 21.30
CA ASP A 86 -20.15 4.24 22.70
C ASP A 86 -20.10 5.43 23.69
N SER A 87 -21.17 6.23 23.69
CA SER A 87 -21.49 7.11 24.82
C SER A 87 -22.99 7.39 24.90
N VAL A 88 -23.77 6.37 25.27
CA VAL A 88 -25.02 6.60 26.01
C VAL A 88 -24.90 5.88 27.35
N CYS A 89 -24.08 6.44 28.23
CA CYS A 89 -24.09 6.14 29.65
C CYS A 89 -25.11 7.05 30.35
N GLY A 90 -26.19 6.44 30.84
CA GLY A 90 -27.01 6.76 32.02
C GLY A 90 -27.33 8.22 32.40
N GLY A 91 -28.63 8.52 32.55
CA GLY A 91 -29.11 9.70 33.27
C GLY A 91 -30.63 9.77 33.47
N ASP A 92 -31.08 9.41 34.68
CA ASP A 92 -32.25 9.91 35.42
C ASP A 92 -33.69 9.67 34.92
N ALA A 93 -34.29 8.57 35.41
CA ALA A 93 -35.73 8.45 35.59
C ALA A 93 -36.16 9.23 36.85
N HIS A 94 -36.39 10.53 36.70
CA HIS A 94 -36.89 11.37 37.78
C HIS A 94 -38.37 11.12 38.06
N LYS A 95 -38.61 10.57 39.25
CA LYS A 95 -39.86 10.42 40.00
C LYS A 95 -40.82 11.60 39.77
N ARG A 96 -42.03 11.34 39.24
CA ARG A 96 -43.17 12.28 39.36
C ARG A 96 -44.28 11.65 40.19
N VAL A 97 -44.34 12.07 41.44
CA VAL A 97 -45.47 11.92 42.36
C VAL A 97 -46.40 13.11 42.14
N LYS A 98 -47.62 12.87 41.66
CA LYS A 98 -48.91 13.33 42.21
C LYS A 98 -50.02 12.94 41.26
#